data_AF-A0A838WBF5-F1
#
_entry.id   AF-A0A838WBF5-F1
#
_cell.length_a   1.000
_cell.length_b   1.000
_cell.length_c   1.000
_cell.angle_alpha   90.00
_cell.angle_beta   90.00
_cell.angle_gamma   90.00
#
_symmetry.space_group_name_H-M   'P 1'
#
loop_
_entity.id
_entity.type
_entity.pdbx_description
1 polymer ?
#
loop_
_entity_poly.entity_id
_entity_poly.type
_entity_poly.pdbx_seq_one_letter_code
_entity_poly.pdbx_strand_id
1 'polypeptide(L)'
;MARVLSIVGIVLLAAVASGAYFFLDRGPREGPEQPIAFYHNVHAGQNQIPCMYCHYTADQSESAGIPSVKLCVGCHVPGSASLSPEEAQLAFPGPDRDTLWNLEAEKMVGYWRRGEPIPWVRVHNLPTHAKFPHASHVRVGVQCQTCHGPVEEMGLVYQFSSLQMGWCIDCHRGNLPLSEAEETSIRQRSTFVRDVAAAAAAGIDVRGVEAYAPNQRASTDCFVCHY
;
A
#
# COMPACT_ATOMS: atom_id res chain seq x y z
N MET A 1 52.22 14.24 17.47
CA MET A 1 51.14 13.30 17.88
C MET A 1 49.77 13.96 17.93
N ALA A 2 49.57 15.06 18.67
CA ALA A 2 48.25 15.72 18.79
C ALA A 2 47.58 16.08 17.44
N ARG A 3 48.34 16.65 16.49
CA ARG A 3 47.81 17.01 15.16
C ARG A 3 47.37 15.80 14.31
N VAL A 4 48.09 14.68 14.42
CA VAL A 4 47.74 13.44 13.69
C VAL A 4 46.48 12.81 14.29
N LEU A 5 46.36 12.81 15.61
CA LEU A 5 45.16 12.33 16.30
C LEU A 5 43.92 13.19 15.99
N SER A 6 44.07 14.51 15.90
CA SER A 6 42.97 15.40 15.49
C SER A 6 42.51 15.15 14.05
N ILE A 7 43.44 14.94 13.11
CA ILE A 7 43.11 14.65 11.71
C ILE A 7 42.38 13.31 11.59
N VAL A 8 42.88 12.27 12.26
CA VAL A 8 42.23 10.94 12.27
C VAL A 8 40.85 11.00 12.90
N GLY A 9 40.69 11.75 13.99
CA GLY A 9 39.39 11.97 14.64
C GLY A 9 38.37 12.66 13.73
N ILE A 10 38.78 13.69 12.98
CA ILE A 10 37.93 14.42 12.03
C ILE A 10 37.52 13.50 10.86
N VAL A 11 38.45 12.71 10.34
CA VAL A 11 38.16 11.76 9.24
C VAL A 11 37.19 10.68 9.68
N LEU A 12 37.34 10.13 10.90
CA LEU A 12 36.41 9.15 11.45
C LEU A 12 35.02 9.75 11.70
N LEU A 13 34.95 10.96 12.24
CA LEU A 13 33.68 11.68 12.41
C LEU A 13 32.99 11.95 11.07
N ALA A 14 33.75 12.37 10.05
CA ALA A 14 33.22 12.57 8.70
C ALA A 14 32.72 11.26 8.09
N ALA A 15 33.45 10.15 8.25
CA ALA A 15 33.04 8.84 7.74
C ALA A 15 31.77 8.32 8.44
N VAL A 16 31.65 8.49 9.76
CA VAL A 16 30.44 8.14 10.52
C VAL A 16 29.27 9.05 10.12
N ALA A 17 29.50 10.36 9.97
CA ALA A 17 28.47 11.30 9.56
C ALA A 17 28.00 11.04 8.12
N SER A 18 28.91 10.74 7.19
CA SER A 18 28.55 10.35 5.82
C SER A 18 27.84 9.00 5.80
N GLY A 19 28.31 8.01 6.56
CA GLY A 19 27.65 6.72 6.69
C GLY A 19 26.23 6.86 7.23
N ALA A 20 26.03 7.67 8.28
CA ALA A 20 24.72 8.01 8.83
C ALA A 20 23.86 8.80 7.83
N TYR A 21 24.44 9.77 7.12
CA TYR A 21 23.75 10.53 6.08
C TYR A 21 23.25 9.61 4.97
N PHE A 22 24.06 8.71 4.41
CA PHE A 22 23.60 7.74 3.41
C PHE A 22 22.63 6.70 3.97
N PHE A 23 22.70 6.38 5.26
CA PHE A 23 21.72 5.49 5.91
C PHE A 23 20.36 6.17 6.16
N LEU A 24 20.36 7.48 6.38
CA LEU A 24 19.18 8.27 6.74
C LEU A 24 18.56 9.00 5.53
N ASP A 25 19.39 9.38 4.56
CA ASP A 25 19.01 9.99 3.28
C ASP A 25 18.49 8.91 2.34
N ARG A 26 17.25 8.50 2.60
CA ARG A 26 16.44 7.86 1.59
C ARG A 26 16.02 8.97 0.64
N GLY A 27 16.78 9.15 -0.43
CA GLY A 27 16.44 10.07 -1.53
C GLY A 27 14.98 9.91 -1.98
N PRO A 28 14.45 10.82 -2.83
CA PRO A 28 13.05 10.83 -3.20
C PRO A 28 12.59 9.40 -3.54
N ARG A 29 11.62 8.90 -2.75
CA ARG A 29 11.12 7.54 -2.88
C ARG A 29 10.29 7.49 -4.16
N GLU A 30 10.97 7.37 -5.29
CA GLU A 30 10.32 7.24 -6.58
C GLU A 30 10.00 5.76 -6.81
N GLY A 31 8.73 5.48 -7.11
CA GLY A 31 8.31 4.16 -7.53
C GLY A 31 8.90 3.79 -8.90
N PRO A 32 8.77 2.54 -9.33
CA PRO A 32 9.15 2.15 -10.68
C PRO A 32 8.33 2.92 -11.71
N GLU A 33 8.95 3.21 -12.85
CA GLU A 33 8.25 3.73 -14.03
C GLU A 33 7.12 2.77 -14.43
N GLN A 34 5.96 3.34 -14.74
CA GLN A 34 4.76 2.58 -15.09
C GLN A 34 4.50 2.65 -16.60
N PRO A 35 3.82 1.65 -17.19
CA PRO A 35 3.52 1.66 -18.63
C PRO A 35 2.65 2.85 -19.08
N ILE A 36 1.85 3.39 -18.16
CA ILE A 36 1.12 4.65 -18.28
C ILE A 36 1.29 5.42 -16.97
N ALA A 37 1.36 6.75 -17.03
CA ALA A 37 1.36 7.55 -15.82
C ALA A 37 -0.06 7.62 -15.22
N PHE A 38 -0.28 6.86 -14.15
CA PHE A 38 -1.52 6.90 -13.39
C PHE A 38 -1.33 7.64 -12.07
N TYR A 39 -2.11 8.69 -11.89
CA TYR A 39 -1.97 9.66 -10.83
C TYR A 39 -3.03 9.45 -9.74
N HIS A 40 -2.66 8.82 -8.63
CA HIS A 40 -3.58 8.60 -7.51
C HIS A 40 -3.98 9.92 -6.85
N ASN A 41 -3.08 10.90 -6.82
CA ASN A 41 -3.38 12.23 -6.29
C ASN A 41 -4.49 12.98 -7.05
N VAL A 42 -4.71 12.70 -8.33
CA VAL A 42 -5.86 13.25 -9.06
C VAL A 42 -7.13 12.44 -8.77
N HIS A 43 -7.07 11.12 -8.85
CA HIS A 43 -8.25 10.27 -8.70
C HIS A 43 -8.76 10.21 -7.26
N ALA A 44 -7.90 9.83 -6.31
CA ALA A 44 -8.25 9.73 -4.90
C ALA A 44 -8.13 11.07 -4.17
N GLY A 45 -7.14 11.90 -4.53
CA GLY A 45 -6.89 13.20 -3.87
C GLY A 45 -7.81 14.31 -4.34
N GLN A 46 -7.79 14.70 -5.61
CA GLN A 46 -8.61 15.83 -6.09
C GLN A 46 -10.07 15.45 -6.31
N ASN A 47 -10.31 14.30 -6.94
CA ASN A 47 -11.64 13.85 -7.30
C ASN A 47 -12.32 13.02 -6.20
N GLN A 48 -11.62 12.73 -5.11
CA GLN A 48 -12.15 12.02 -3.93
C GLN A 48 -12.80 10.67 -4.28
N ILE A 49 -12.30 9.98 -5.31
CA ILE A 49 -12.76 8.64 -5.68
C ILE A 49 -12.32 7.67 -4.57
N PRO A 50 -13.25 6.91 -3.95
CA PRO A 50 -12.90 5.99 -2.88
C PRO A 50 -11.92 4.90 -3.36
N CYS A 51 -10.95 4.52 -2.50
CA CYS A 51 -9.95 3.50 -2.82
C CYS A 51 -10.57 2.18 -3.33
N MET A 52 -11.67 1.77 -2.68
CA MET A 52 -12.40 0.53 -3.00
C MET A 52 -13.16 0.58 -4.33
N TYR A 53 -13.29 1.74 -4.99
CA TYR A 53 -13.90 1.82 -6.31
C TYR A 53 -13.05 1.08 -7.35
N CYS A 54 -11.74 1.30 -7.31
CA CYS A 54 -10.79 0.63 -8.19
C CYS A 54 -10.27 -0.69 -7.60
N HIS A 55 -9.98 -0.71 -6.30
CA HIS A 55 -9.46 -1.87 -5.57
C HIS A 55 -10.57 -2.68 -4.90
N TYR A 56 -11.61 -3.00 -5.67
CA TYR A 56 -12.88 -3.52 -5.17
C TYR A 56 -12.81 -4.92 -4.54
N THR A 57 -11.70 -5.65 -4.71
CA THR A 57 -11.53 -6.98 -4.11
C THR A 57 -10.76 -6.94 -2.78
N ALA A 58 -10.30 -5.78 -2.34
CA ALA A 58 -9.43 -5.67 -1.15
C ALA A 58 -10.09 -6.15 0.14
N ASP A 59 -11.42 -6.12 0.24
CA ASP A 59 -12.16 -6.63 1.39
C ASP A 59 -12.63 -8.08 1.22
N GLN A 60 -12.29 -8.74 0.10
CA GLN A 60 -12.82 -10.07 -0.24
C GLN A 60 -11.77 -11.10 -0.62
N SER A 61 -10.63 -10.67 -1.14
CA SER A 61 -9.60 -11.54 -1.70
C SER A 61 -8.27 -11.39 -0.96
N GLU A 62 -7.33 -12.29 -1.29
CA GLU A 62 -5.96 -12.12 -0.85
C GLU A 62 -5.30 -10.89 -1.48
N SER A 63 -5.69 -10.58 -2.73
CA SER A 63 -5.21 -9.43 -3.47
C SER A 63 -6.24 -8.29 -3.46
N ALA A 64 -5.80 -7.05 -3.24
CA ALA A 64 -6.60 -5.85 -3.49
C ALA A 64 -7.01 -5.68 -4.97
N GLY A 65 -6.33 -6.42 -5.87
CA GLY A 65 -6.56 -6.34 -7.29
C GLY A 65 -6.03 -5.04 -7.90
N ILE A 66 -5.85 -5.06 -9.22
CA ILE A 66 -5.66 -3.85 -10.01
C ILE A 66 -6.84 -3.80 -10.98
N PRO A 67 -7.52 -2.66 -11.14
CA PRO A 67 -8.69 -2.59 -11.99
C PRO A 67 -8.35 -2.96 -13.43
N SER A 68 -9.31 -3.63 -14.09
CA SER A 68 -9.23 -3.84 -15.53
C SER A 68 -9.32 -2.51 -16.28
N VAL A 69 -8.80 -2.47 -17.51
CA VAL A 69 -8.88 -1.29 -18.40
C VAL A 69 -10.35 -0.85 -18.62
N LYS A 70 -11.30 -1.79 -18.55
CA LYS A 70 -12.74 -1.53 -18.64
C LYS A 70 -13.22 -0.49 -17.62
N LEU A 71 -12.69 -0.51 -16.40
CA LEU A 71 -13.07 0.47 -15.38
C LEU A 71 -12.58 1.87 -15.78
N CYS A 72 -11.37 1.97 -16.32
CA CYS A 72 -10.78 3.24 -16.77
C CYS A 72 -11.62 3.87 -17.89
N VAL A 73 -11.94 3.11 -18.94
CA VAL A 73 -12.75 3.61 -20.06
C VAL A 73 -14.20 3.92 -19.68
N GLY A 74 -14.70 3.40 -18.56
CA GLY A 74 -16.02 3.76 -18.03
C GLY A 74 -16.17 5.26 -17.74
N CYS A 75 -15.09 5.94 -17.35
CA CYS A 75 -15.07 7.39 -17.11
C CYS A 75 -14.32 8.16 -18.20
N HIS A 76 -13.19 7.62 -18.68
CA HIS A 76 -12.34 8.30 -19.65
C HIS A 76 -12.89 8.27 -21.09
N VAL A 77 -13.78 7.32 -21.38
CA VAL A 77 -14.49 7.17 -22.66
C VAL A 77 -15.98 6.88 -22.37
N PRO A 78 -16.76 7.86 -21.87
CA PRO A 78 -18.16 7.66 -21.55
C PRO A 78 -18.91 7.10 -22.77
N GLY A 79 -19.69 6.04 -22.55
CA GLY A 79 -20.34 5.28 -23.63
C GLY A 79 -19.53 4.09 -24.16
N SER A 80 -18.29 3.89 -23.73
CA SER A 80 -17.45 2.72 -24.08
C SER A 80 -18.08 1.37 -23.78
N ALA A 81 -19.02 1.31 -22.83
CA ALA A 81 -19.80 0.10 -22.56
C ALA A 81 -20.74 -0.29 -23.72
N SER A 82 -21.09 0.67 -24.58
CA SER A 82 -21.96 0.51 -25.75
C SER A 82 -21.22 0.66 -27.08
N LEU A 83 -19.94 1.05 -27.05
CA LEU A 83 -19.09 1.20 -28.23
C LEU A 83 -18.20 -0.03 -28.41
N SER A 84 -17.88 -0.36 -29.66
CA SER A 84 -16.83 -1.34 -29.93
C SER A 84 -15.46 -0.79 -29.47
N PRO A 85 -14.48 -1.65 -29.13
CA PRO A 85 -13.14 -1.18 -28.76
C PRO A 85 -12.52 -0.22 -29.77
N GLU A 86 -12.69 -0.47 -31.08
CA GLU A 86 -12.19 0.39 -32.17
C GLU A 86 -12.77 1.82 -32.14
N GLU A 87 -13.98 1.99 -31.66
CA GLU A 87 -14.66 3.30 -31.59
C GLU A 87 -14.33 4.08 -30.31
N ALA A 88 -13.64 3.47 -29.35
CA ALA A 88 -13.30 4.11 -28.08
C ALA A 88 -12.33 5.28 -28.28
N GLN A 89 -12.75 6.50 -27.94
CA GLN A 89 -11.97 7.73 -28.05
C GLN A 89 -11.95 8.47 -26.72
N LEU A 90 -10.83 9.09 -26.37
CA LEU A 90 -10.70 9.85 -25.13
C LEU A 90 -11.72 10.99 -25.10
N ALA A 91 -12.55 11.02 -24.05
CA ALA A 91 -13.45 12.13 -23.77
C ALA A 91 -13.04 12.90 -22.52
N PHE A 92 -12.32 12.25 -21.60
CA PHE A 92 -11.80 12.86 -20.38
C PHE A 92 -10.33 12.49 -20.16
N PRO A 93 -9.43 13.45 -19.91
CA PRO A 93 -9.66 14.90 -20.01
C PRO A 93 -10.01 15.28 -21.46
N GLY A 94 -10.71 16.41 -21.65
CA GLY A 94 -11.21 16.80 -22.98
C GLY A 94 -10.08 16.90 -24.02
N PRO A 95 -10.35 16.55 -25.30
CA PRO A 95 -9.32 16.42 -26.34
C PRO A 95 -8.57 17.72 -26.63
N ASP A 96 -9.20 18.87 -26.40
CA ASP A 96 -8.61 20.20 -26.65
C ASP A 96 -7.59 20.64 -25.57
N ARG A 97 -7.39 19.83 -24.53
CA ARG A 97 -6.36 20.07 -23.51
C ARG A 97 -5.08 19.35 -23.94
N ASP A 98 -4.24 19.99 -24.74
CA ASP A 98 -2.91 19.48 -25.08
C ASP A 98 -2.03 19.42 -23.82
N THR A 99 -2.15 18.31 -23.11
CA THR A 99 -1.55 18.07 -21.81
C THR A 99 -0.93 16.68 -21.82
N LEU A 100 0.19 16.54 -21.10
CA LEU A 100 0.85 15.23 -20.92
C LEU A 100 -0.13 14.16 -20.40
N TRP A 101 -1.15 14.56 -19.63
CA TRP A 101 -2.21 13.72 -19.11
C TRP A 101 -3.04 13.04 -20.22
N ASN A 102 -3.35 13.75 -21.31
CA ASN A 102 -4.08 13.19 -22.44
C ASN A 102 -3.23 12.13 -23.16
N LEU A 103 -1.92 12.35 -23.30
CA LEU A 103 -1.02 11.35 -23.90
C LEU A 103 -0.99 10.05 -23.09
N GLU A 104 -0.95 10.15 -21.76
CA GLU A 104 -0.97 8.98 -20.87
C GLU A 104 -2.33 8.27 -20.86
N ALA A 105 -3.43 9.02 -20.93
CA ALA A 105 -4.77 8.46 -21.05
C ALA A 105 -5.01 7.80 -22.43
N GLU A 106 -4.46 8.34 -23.52
CA GLU A 106 -4.51 7.72 -24.84
C GLU A 106 -3.78 6.38 -24.89
N LYS A 107 -2.67 6.21 -24.15
CA LYS A 107 -2.04 4.89 -24.00
C LYS A 107 -3.02 3.87 -23.40
N MET A 108 -3.80 4.26 -22.39
CA MET A 108 -4.84 3.43 -21.77
C MET A 108 -5.94 3.06 -22.78
N VAL A 109 -6.41 4.03 -23.59
CA VAL A 109 -7.37 3.76 -24.68
C VAL A 109 -6.78 2.79 -25.70
N GLY A 110 -5.48 2.89 -25.98
CA GLY A 110 -4.75 1.94 -26.83
C GLY A 110 -4.79 0.50 -26.30
N TYR A 111 -4.58 0.29 -24.99
CA TYR A 111 -4.73 -1.03 -24.37
C TYR A 111 -6.16 -1.56 -24.48
N TRP A 112 -7.16 -0.69 -24.27
CA TRP A 112 -8.57 -1.05 -24.46
C TRP A 112 -8.88 -1.52 -25.88
N ARG A 113 -8.46 -0.75 -26.89
CA ARG A 113 -8.64 -1.08 -28.32
C ARG A 113 -8.07 -2.44 -28.70
N ARG A 114 -6.90 -2.79 -28.15
CA ARG A 114 -6.24 -4.08 -28.40
C ARG A 114 -6.79 -5.23 -27.55
N GLY A 115 -7.68 -4.96 -26.59
CA GLY A 115 -8.15 -5.96 -25.63
C GLY A 115 -7.05 -6.47 -24.70
N GLU A 116 -6.00 -5.68 -24.48
CA GLU A 116 -4.84 -6.05 -23.68
C GLU A 116 -4.92 -5.43 -22.28
N PRO A 117 -4.49 -6.15 -21.23
CA PRO A 117 -4.30 -5.53 -19.92
C PRO A 117 -3.10 -4.58 -19.94
N ILE A 118 -3.15 -3.54 -19.09
CA ILE A 118 -1.97 -2.70 -18.84
C ILE A 118 -0.96 -3.54 -18.04
N PRO A 119 0.31 -3.66 -18.48
CA PRO A 119 1.32 -4.49 -17.84
C PRO A 119 1.97 -3.76 -16.64
N TRP A 120 1.16 -3.46 -15.62
CA TRP A 120 1.58 -2.69 -14.45
C TRP A 120 2.84 -3.25 -13.77
N VAL A 121 3.75 -2.36 -13.39
CA VAL A 121 4.92 -2.73 -12.60
C VAL A 121 4.56 -2.70 -11.12
N ARG A 122 4.58 -3.86 -10.49
CA ARG A 122 4.20 -4.02 -9.08
C ARG A 122 5.18 -3.27 -8.16
N VAL A 123 4.65 -2.34 -7.36
CA VAL A 123 5.41 -1.58 -6.36
C VAL A 123 5.63 -2.39 -5.08
N HIS A 124 4.55 -2.95 -4.53
CA HIS A 124 4.59 -3.74 -3.29
C HIS A 124 4.66 -5.22 -3.64
N ASN A 125 5.80 -5.85 -3.38
CA ASN A 125 6.00 -7.26 -3.64
C ASN A 125 6.51 -7.99 -2.40
N LEU A 126 5.76 -9.00 -1.96
CA LEU A 126 6.16 -9.90 -0.88
C LEU A 126 6.68 -11.22 -1.47
N PRO A 127 7.62 -11.90 -0.79
CA PRO A 127 8.05 -13.23 -1.20
C PRO A 127 6.87 -14.21 -1.29
N THR A 128 6.92 -15.16 -2.22
CA THR A 128 5.81 -16.10 -2.48
C THR A 128 5.43 -17.00 -1.30
N HIS A 129 6.37 -17.21 -0.37
CA HIS A 129 6.17 -17.97 0.87
C HIS A 129 5.54 -17.12 2.01
N ALA A 130 5.31 -15.83 1.78
CA ALA A 130 4.59 -14.95 2.68
C ALA A 130 3.24 -14.59 2.06
N LYS A 131 2.16 -15.05 2.69
CA LYS A 131 0.78 -14.76 2.31
C LYS A 131 0.30 -13.53 3.07
N PHE A 132 -0.39 -12.66 2.36
CA PHE A 132 -0.95 -11.43 2.90
C PHE A 132 -2.36 -11.24 2.37
N PRO A 133 -3.38 -11.80 3.04
CA PRO A 133 -4.74 -11.64 2.58
C PRO A 133 -5.25 -10.23 2.90
N HIS A 134 -5.47 -9.39 1.87
CA HIS A 134 -6.01 -8.03 2.07
C HIS A 134 -7.34 -8.04 2.84
N ALA A 135 -8.23 -8.99 2.51
CA ALA A 135 -9.54 -9.10 3.14
C ALA A 135 -9.46 -9.18 4.68
N SER A 136 -8.47 -9.89 5.22
CA SER A 136 -8.29 -10.05 6.66
C SER A 136 -7.97 -8.73 7.37
N HIS A 137 -7.32 -7.80 6.68
CA HIS A 137 -6.91 -6.50 7.22
C HIS A 137 -7.98 -5.44 6.99
N VAL A 138 -8.56 -5.40 5.79
CA VAL A 138 -9.59 -4.41 5.42
C VAL A 138 -10.89 -4.65 6.20
N ARG A 139 -11.31 -5.91 6.40
CA ARG A 139 -12.55 -6.22 7.13
C ARG A 139 -12.51 -5.82 8.61
N VAL A 140 -11.33 -5.93 9.23
CA VAL A 140 -11.14 -5.49 10.61
C VAL A 140 -10.94 -3.97 10.72
N GLY A 141 -10.90 -3.25 9.60
CA GLY A 141 -10.95 -1.79 9.52
C GLY A 141 -9.59 -1.10 9.61
N VAL A 142 -8.49 -1.80 9.26
CA VAL A 142 -7.19 -1.15 9.01
C VAL A 142 -7.30 -0.27 7.78
N GLN A 143 -6.85 0.98 7.87
CA GLN A 143 -6.90 1.92 6.76
C GLN A 143 -5.82 1.61 5.72
N CYS A 144 -6.12 1.92 4.46
CA CYS A 144 -5.18 1.69 3.35
C CYS A 144 -3.87 2.46 3.58
N GLN A 145 -3.99 3.68 4.10
CA GLN A 145 -2.89 4.61 4.33
C GLN A 145 -1.91 4.14 5.39
N THR A 146 -2.36 3.31 6.34
CA THR A 146 -1.50 2.73 7.38
C THR A 146 -0.39 1.89 6.76
N CYS A 147 -0.70 1.13 5.72
CA CYS A 147 0.28 0.30 5.01
C CYS A 147 0.92 1.05 3.83
N HIS A 148 0.10 1.73 3.02
CA HIS A 148 0.52 2.28 1.74
C HIS A 148 0.92 3.77 1.78
N GLY A 149 0.79 4.45 2.93
CA GLY A 149 1.04 5.88 3.05
C GLY A 149 -0.10 6.73 2.48
N PRO A 150 0.08 8.06 2.37
CA PRO A 150 -0.92 8.97 1.83
C PRO A 150 -1.00 8.85 0.30
N VAL A 151 -1.56 7.73 -0.20
CA VAL A 151 -1.65 7.41 -1.63
C VAL A 151 -2.42 8.48 -2.41
N GLU A 152 -3.40 9.11 -1.77
CA GLU A 152 -4.15 10.26 -2.28
C GLU A 152 -3.30 11.53 -2.50
N GLU A 153 -2.05 11.55 -2.03
CA GLU A 153 -1.08 12.61 -2.31
C GLU A 153 0.01 12.14 -3.30
N MET A 154 0.03 10.86 -3.66
CA MET A 154 1.05 10.27 -4.52
C MET A 154 0.73 10.49 -6.01
N GLY A 155 1.59 11.25 -6.69
CA GLY A 155 1.59 11.32 -8.16
C GLY A 155 2.04 10.00 -8.79
N LEU A 156 3.14 9.44 -8.28
CA LEU A 156 3.61 8.08 -8.58
C LEU A 156 3.67 7.30 -7.27
N VAL A 157 3.07 6.10 -7.26
CA VAL A 157 3.06 5.26 -6.06
C VAL A 157 4.45 4.71 -5.80
N TYR A 158 4.90 4.83 -4.56
CA TYR A 158 6.13 4.23 -4.07
C TYR A 158 5.84 3.39 -2.83
N GLN A 159 6.83 2.60 -2.42
CA GLN A 159 6.72 1.82 -1.20
C GLN A 159 6.90 2.71 0.04
N PHE A 160 5.81 2.96 0.77
CA PHE A 160 5.83 3.81 1.97
C PHE A 160 6.36 3.06 3.21
N SER A 161 5.73 1.93 3.53
CA SER A 161 6.11 1.05 4.64
C SER A 161 7.12 -0.01 4.19
N SER A 162 7.96 -0.51 5.10
CA SER A 162 8.95 -1.54 4.73
C SER A 162 8.29 -2.86 4.33
N LEU A 163 7.14 -3.19 4.92
CA LEU A 163 6.42 -4.46 4.75
C LEU A 163 7.31 -5.71 4.96
N GLN A 164 8.41 -5.54 5.68
CA GLN A 164 9.25 -6.65 6.12
C GLN A 164 8.59 -7.34 7.32
N MET A 165 8.96 -8.59 7.57
CA MET A 165 8.39 -9.38 8.67
C MET A 165 8.35 -8.62 10.00
N GLY A 166 9.44 -7.92 10.36
CA GLY A 166 9.49 -7.12 11.59
C GLY A 166 8.39 -6.07 11.68
N TRP A 167 8.10 -5.36 10.59
CA TRP A 167 7.02 -4.38 10.52
C TRP A 167 5.65 -5.03 10.70
N CYS A 168 5.42 -6.18 10.05
CA CYS A 168 4.16 -6.93 10.18
C CYS A 168 3.96 -7.42 11.62
N ILE A 169 5.00 -8.00 12.23
CA ILE A 169 4.96 -8.52 13.59
C ILE A 169 4.79 -7.38 14.60
N ASP A 170 5.46 -6.25 14.41
CA ASP A 170 5.26 -5.06 15.26
C ASP A 170 3.83 -4.51 15.14
N CYS A 171 3.24 -4.53 13.95
CA CYS A 171 1.82 -4.19 13.80
C CYS A 171 0.92 -5.16 14.56
N HIS A 172 1.15 -6.47 14.39
CA HIS A 172 0.36 -7.52 15.03
C HIS A 172 0.48 -7.48 16.54
N ARG A 173 1.66 -7.16 17.09
CA ARG A 173 1.91 -7.00 18.54
C ARG A 173 1.35 -5.70 19.12
N GLY A 174 0.95 -4.74 18.29
CA GLY A 174 0.49 -3.44 18.75
C GLY A 174 1.59 -2.42 19.00
N ASN A 175 2.79 -2.65 18.45
CA ASN A 175 3.95 -1.76 18.60
C ASN A 175 3.95 -0.61 17.58
N LEU A 176 3.29 -0.80 16.43
CA LEU A 176 3.09 0.29 15.45
C LEU A 176 1.88 1.13 15.82
N PRO A 177 1.94 2.46 15.81
CA PRO A 177 0.78 3.30 16.12
C PRO A 177 -0.30 3.18 15.03
N LEU A 178 -1.55 3.08 15.45
CA LEU A 178 -2.74 3.19 14.59
C LEU A 178 -3.63 4.32 15.09
N SER A 179 -4.55 4.79 14.25
CA SER A 179 -5.58 5.73 14.70
C SER A 179 -6.50 5.09 15.75
N GLU A 180 -7.12 5.90 16.60
CA GLU A 180 -8.09 5.42 17.60
C GLU A 180 -9.28 4.69 16.94
N ALA A 181 -9.68 5.14 15.75
CA ALA A 181 -10.73 4.50 14.96
C ALA A 181 -10.34 3.09 14.50
N GLU A 182 -9.11 2.92 13.99
CA GLU A 182 -8.58 1.60 13.60
C GLU A 182 -8.45 0.68 14.81
N GLU A 183 -7.90 1.16 15.92
CA GLU A 183 -7.78 0.40 17.16
C GLU A 183 -9.15 -0.11 17.64
N THR A 184 -10.13 0.78 17.65
CA THR A 184 -11.50 0.45 18.04
C THR A 184 -12.10 -0.60 17.10
N SER A 185 -11.92 -0.43 15.79
CA SER A 185 -12.42 -1.37 14.79
C SER A 185 -11.79 -2.76 14.95
N ILE A 186 -10.47 -2.82 15.13
CA ILE A 186 -9.72 -4.08 15.33
C ILE A 186 -10.20 -4.80 16.59
N ARG A 187 -10.34 -4.08 17.72
CA ARG A 187 -10.82 -4.68 18.97
C ARG A 187 -12.24 -5.25 18.86
N GLN A 188 -13.08 -4.65 18.02
CA GLN A 188 -14.46 -5.11 17.80
C GLN A 188 -14.56 -6.26 16.78
N ARG A 189 -13.70 -6.28 15.76
CA ARG A 189 -13.88 -7.13 14.57
C ARG A 189 -12.86 -8.26 14.44
N SER A 190 -11.69 -8.15 15.05
CA SER A 190 -10.66 -9.20 15.00
C SER A 190 -11.15 -10.45 15.74
N THR A 191 -11.21 -11.58 15.03
CA THR A 191 -11.53 -12.88 15.64
C THR A 191 -10.49 -13.25 16.68
N PHE A 192 -9.21 -13.06 16.38
CA PHE A 192 -8.12 -13.29 17.33
C PHE A 192 -8.32 -12.53 18.65
N VAL A 193 -8.60 -11.23 18.59
CA VAL A 193 -8.79 -10.42 19.81
C VAL A 193 -9.99 -10.92 20.62
N ARG A 194 -11.10 -11.23 19.93
CA ARG A 194 -12.32 -11.74 20.57
C ARG A 194 -12.12 -13.10 21.20
N ASP A 195 -11.40 -14.00 20.53
CA ASP A 195 -11.15 -15.37 21.00
C ASP A 195 -10.21 -15.36 22.20
N VAL A 196 -9.15 -14.54 22.19
CA VAL A 196 -8.26 -14.35 23.33
C VAL A 196 -9.01 -13.74 24.52
N ALA A 197 -9.86 -12.73 24.29
CA ALA A 197 -10.67 -12.13 25.35
C ALA A 197 -11.67 -13.15 25.96
N ALA A 198 -12.32 -13.96 25.12
CA ALA A 198 -13.23 -15.00 25.57
C ALA A 198 -12.51 -16.11 26.36
N ALA A 199 -11.34 -16.54 25.90
CA ALA A 199 -10.51 -17.53 26.59
C ALA A 199 -10.07 -17.03 27.97
N ALA A 200 -9.60 -15.77 28.06
CA ALA A 200 -9.25 -15.14 29.32
C ALA A 200 -10.45 -15.06 30.27
N ALA A 201 -11.63 -14.67 29.77
CA ALA A 201 -12.87 -14.63 30.56
C ALA A 201 -13.30 -16.02 31.07
N ALA A 202 -12.95 -17.09 30.35
CA ALA A 202 -13.18 -18.48 30.73
C ALA A 202 -12.09 -19.04 31.69
N GLY A 203 -11.11 -18.23 32.11
CA GLY A 203 -10.02 -18.65 33.00
C GLY A 203 -8.93 -19.47 32.30
N ILE A 204 -8.90 -19.50 30.96
CA ILE A 204 -7.81 -20.12 30.21
C ILE A 204 -6.57 -19.23 30.31
N ASP A 205 -5.41 -19.85 30.54
CA ASP A 205 -4.14 -19.14 30.61
C ASP A 205 -3.72 -18.63 29.22
N VAL A 206 -3.88 -17.32 29.01
CA VAL A 206 -3.48 -16.62 27.80
C VAL A 206 -2.13 -15.90 27.93
N ARG A 207 -1.36 -16.14 29.00
CA ARG A 207 -0.06 -15.47 29.22
C ARG A 207 0.98 -15.81 28.14
N GLY A 208 0.79 -16.89 27.38
CA GLY A 208 1.63 -17.28 26.23
C GLY A 208 1.36 -16.48 24.95
N VAL A 209 0.22 -15.81 24.85
CA VAL A 209 0.00 -14.72 23.88
C VAL A 209 0.76 -13.53 24.45
N GLU A 210 2.09 -13.54 24.24
CA GLU A 210 3.11 -12.64 24.81
C GLU A 210 2.58 -11.81 25.98
N ALA A 211 2.63 -12.40 27.18
CA ALA A 211 2.24 -11.86 28.47
C ALA A 211 2.09 -10.32 28.48
N TYR A 212 0.86 -9.86 28.26
CA TYR A 212 0.46 -8.47 28.37
C TYR A 212 1.03 -7.51 27.31
N ALA A 213 0.86 -7.83 26.02
CA ALA A 213 0.52 -6.80 25.05
C ALA A 213 -1.01 -6.60 25.05
N PRO A 214 -1.61 -5.71 25.87
CA PRO A 214 -3.04 -5.35 25.76
C PRO A 214 -3.41 -4.76 24.39
N ASN A 215 -2.41 -4.64 23.51
CA ASN A 215 -2.45 -4.05 22.19
C ASN A 215 -2.22 -5.09 21.08
N GLN A 216 -2.05 -6.40 21.37
CA GLN A 216 -1.90 -7.39 20.31
C GLN A 216 -3.19 -7.46 19.48
N ARG A 217 -3.04 -7.24 18.17
CA ARG A 217 -4.12 -7.05 17.19
C ARG A 217 -4.47 -8.34 16.44
N ALA A 218 -3.49 -9.21 16.27
CA ALA A 218 -3.59 -10.46 15.51
C ALA A 218 -2.56 -11.49 15.99
N SER A 219 -2.75 -12.76 15.61
CA SER A 219 -1.77 -13.81 15.89
C SER A 219 -0.43 -13.53 15.18
N THR A 220 0.65 -13.92 15.83
CA THR A 220 2.04 -13.84 15.33
C THR A 220 2.60 -15.22 15.01
N ASP A 221 1.75 -16.24 14.99
CA ASP A 221 2.16 -17.60 14.62
C ASP A 221 2.56 -17.66 13.15
N CYS A 222 3.58 -18.47 12.84
CA CYS A 222 4.13 -18.56 11.48
C CYS A 222 3.06 -18.95 10.44
N PHE A 223 2.12 -19.84 10.80
CA PHE A 223 1.10 -20.33 9.88
C PHE A 223 0.08 -19.26 9.45
N VAL A 224 0.02 -18.11 10.13
CA VAL A 224 -0.84 -16.99 9.73
C VAL A 224 -0.34 -16.36 8.43
N CYS A 225 0.97 -16.38 8.20
CA CYS A 225 1.62 -15.75 7.05
C CYS A 225 2.35 -16.75 6.14
N HIS A 226 2.66 -17.95 6.61
CA HIS A 226 3.50 -18.92 5.90
C HIS A 226 2.76 -20.25 5.72
N TYR A 227 1.90 -20.32 4.70
CA TYR A 227 1.13 -21.50 4.32
C TYR A 227 1.08 -21.72 2.81
#